data_AF-A0A3D5E1P6-F1
#
_entry.id   AF-A0A3D5E1P6-F1
#
_cell.length_a   1.000
_cell.length_b   1.000
_cell.length_c   1.000
_cell.angle_alpha   90.00
_cell.angle_beta   90.00
_cell.angle_gamma   90.00
#
_symmetry.space_group_name_H-M   'P 1'
#
loop_
_entity.id
_entity.type
_entity.pdbx_description
1 polymer ?
#
loop_
_entity_poly.entity_id
_entity_poly.type
_entity_poly.pdbx_seq_one_letter_code
_entity_poly.pdbx_strand_id
1 'polypeptide(L)'
;FDKKTRDIASSVEGLISKRKQIWEIGLNVFRRLWWVILAGLMLFWASADPSVLNLFLLAISFIGRLLFAILFMVVQFGALFWFISRTRTVVVKPGDDKQVTFDDYWGQPALLKLVKQWISLLGDRDKFVEMGGQYINGLMLFGEPGTGKTLLAKAMAGEAGIAFMSVEGSGFRGMFWGMDTLKMMTFVKKARKLAREYGACIAYIDEIDAVG
;
A
#
# COMPACT_ATOMS: atom_id res chain seq x y z
N PHE A 1 35.18 -55.11 31.05
CA PHE A 1 36.08 -54.97 29.89
C PHE A 1 35.47 -54.17 28.73
N ASP A 2 34.40 -53.37 28.91
CA ASP A 2 33.63 -52.79 27.77
C ASP A 2 33.58 -51.24 27.70
N LYS A 3 34.07 -50.52 28.72
CA LYS A 3 33.98 -49.03 28.77
C LYS A 3 35.22 -48.34 28.18
N LYS A 4 36.41 -48.83 28.51
CA LYS A 4 37.70 -48.24 28.08
C LYS A 4 37.96 -48.39 26.58
N THR A 5 37.49 -49.45 25.95
CA THR A 5 37.60 -49.70 24.50
C THR A 5 36.65 -48.83 23.68
N ARG A 6 35.44 -48.54 24.17
CA ARG A 6 34.49 -47.60 23.54
C ARG A 6 34.96 -46.15 23.62
N ASP A 7 35.57 -45.73 24.73
CA ASP A 7 36.11 -44.37 24.89
C ASP A 7 37.34 -44.10 23.99
N ILE A 8 38.14 -45.14 23.71
CA ILE A 8 39.26 -45.04 22.78
C ILE A 8 38.75 -44.98 21.33
N ALA A 9 37.74 -45.78 20.98
CA ALA A 9 37.15 -45.75 19.64
C ALA A 9 36.47 -44.40 19.31
N SER A 10 35.71 -43.83 20.25
CA SER A 10 35.07 -42.52 20.07
C SER A 10 36.08 -41.36 20.02
N SER A 11 37.18 -41.45 20.78
CA SER A 11 38.29 -40.49 20.69
C SER A 11 39.03 -40.58 19.35
N VAL A 12 39.25 -41.78 18.83
CA VAL A 12 39.92 -41.99 17.53
C VAL A 12 39.03 -41.52 16.37
N GLU A 13 37.74 -41.80 16.38
CA GLU A 13 36.78 -41.26 15.38
C GLU A 13 36.66 -39.73 15.47
N GLY A 14 36.70 -39.17 16.67
CA GLY A 14 36.76 -37.73 16.91
C GLY A 14 38.03 -37.08 16.34
N LEU A 15 39.18 -37.75 16.43
CA LEU A 15 40.44 -37.25 15.87
C LEU A 15 40.48 -37.37 14.33
N ILE A 16 39.93 -38.44 13.76
CA ILE A 16 39.86 -38.64 12.31
C ILE A 16 38.92 -37.62 11.66
N SER A 17 37.74 -37.39 12.24
CA SER A 17 36.78 -36.39 11.74
C SER A 17 37.34 -34.97 11.83
N LYS A 18 38.02 -34.62 12.93
CA LYS A 18 38.68 -33.32 13.11
C LYS A 18 39.80 -33.11 12.10
N ARG A 19 40.60 -34.14 11.79
CA ARG A 19 41.65 -34.10 10.76
C ARG A 19 41.07 -33.91 9.35
N LYS A 20 39.95 -34.59 9.02
CA LYS A 20 39.26 -34.45 7.74
C LYS A 20 38.67 -33.05 7.57
N GLN A 21 38.05 -32.51 8.63
CA GLN A 21 37.50 -31.15 8.64
C GLN A 21 38.58 -30.08 8.45
N ILE A 22 39.75 -30.22 9.09
CA ILE A 22 40.89 -29.30 8.89
C ILE A 22 41.40 -29.38 7.44
N TRP A 23 41.45 -30.58 6.86
CA TRP A 23 41.84 -30.77 5.46
C TRP A 23 40.85 -30.13 4.47
N GLU A 24 39.54 -30.23 4.70
CA GLU A 24 38.52 -29.61 3.84
C GLU A 24 38.51 -28.08 3.95
N ILE A 25 38.75 -27.53 5.14
CA ILE A 25 38.90 -26.08 5.32
C ILE A 25 40.17 -25.60 4.60
N GLY A 26 41.29 -26.32 4.73
CA GLY A 26 42.53 -26.03 4.03
C GLY A 26 42.37 -26.07 2.51
N LEU A 27 41.69 -27.09 1.97
CA LEU A 27 41.38 -27.20 0.53
C LEU A 27 40.48 -26.07 0.03
N ASN A 28 39.47 -25.67 0.80
CA ASN A 28 38.58 -24.57 0.41
C ASN A 28 39.28 -23.21 0.44
N VAL A 29 40.13 -22.97 1.44
CA VAL A 29 40.96 -21.76 1.52
C VAL A 29 41.98 -21.73 0.39
N PHE A 30 42.65 -22.85 0.12
CA PHE A 30 43.58 -22.98 -1.00
C PHE A 30 42.90 -22.76 -2.34
N ARG A 31 41.72 -23.35 -2.55
CA ARG A 31 40.92 -23.14 -3.77
C ARG A 31 40.56 -21.66 -3.92
N ARG A 32 40.08 -20.99 -2.86
CA ARG A 32 39.78 -19.55 -2.91
C ARG A 32 41.02 -18.69 -3.20
N LEU A 33 42.15 -18.98 -2.56
CA LEU A 33 43.42 -18.30 -2.81
C LEU A 33 43.87 -18.49 -4.27
N TRP A 34 43.72 -19.70 -4.82
CA TRP A 34 44.03 -20.01 -6.21
C TRP A 34 43.19 -19.18 -7.19
N TRP A 35 41.88 -19.04 -6.95
CA TRP A 35 41.01 -18.18 -7.75
C TRP A 35 41.39 -16.70 -7.67
N VAL A 36 41.82 -16.21 -6.50
CA VAL A 36 42.27 -14.82 -6.32
C VAL A 36 43.59 -14.57 -7.04
N ILE A 37 44.54 -15.51 -6.96
CA ILE A 37 45.82 -15.41 -7.67
C ILE A 37 45.60 -15.44 -9.19
N LEU A 38 44.75 -16.34 -9.69
CA LEU A 38 44.37 -16.39 -11.10
C LEU A 38 43.69 -15.09 -11.56
N ALA A 39 42.76 -14.55 -10.77
CA ALA A 39 42.10 -13.28 -11.08
C ALA A 39 43.10 -12.12 -11.09
N GLY A 40 44.07 -12.10 -10.17
CA GLY A 40 45.14 -11.10 -10.13
C GLY A 40 46.09 -11.20 -11.33
N LEU A 41 46.47 -12.40 -11.73
CA LEU A 41 47.29 -12.66 -12.93
C LEU A 41 46.53 -12.29 -14.21
N MET A 42 45.24 -12.60 -14.28
CA MET A 42 44.37 -12.23 -15.39
C MET A 42 44.20 -10.70 -15.48
N LEU A 43 44.07 -10.02 -14.34
CA LEU A 43 44.02 -8.56 -14.27
C LEU A 43 45.34 -7.91 -14.69
N PHE A 44 46.49 -8.49 -14.30
CA PHE A 44 47.81 -8.04 -14.70
C PHE A 44 48.07 -8.24 -16.20
N TRP A 45 47.62 -9.37 -16.76
CA TRP A 45 47.67 -9.63 -18.20
C TRP A 45 46.71 -8.72 -18.97
N ALA A 46 45.51 -8.49 -18.43
CA ALA A 46 44.53 -7.56 -18.99
C ALA A 46 44.98 -6.10 -18.94
N SER A 47 45.86 -5.71 -18.00
CA SER A 47 46.43 -4.36 -17.96
C SER A 47 47.64 -4.17 -18.87
N ALA A 48 48.24 -5.25 -19.39
CA ALA A 48 49.32 -5.17 -20.36
C ALA A 48 48.80 -4.92 -21.79
N ASP A 49 47.60 -5.40 -22.13
CA ASP A 49 46.98 -5.20 -23.43
C ASP A 49 45.80 -4.20 -23.38
N PRO A 50 45.93 -3.02 -24.05
CA PRO A 50 44.87 -2.00 -24.09
C PRO A 50 43.50 -2.52 -24.57
N SER A 51 43.49 -3.53 -25.44
CA SER A 51 42.26 -4.15 -25.98
C SER A 51 41.48 -4.94 -24.91
N VAL A 52 42.17 -5.64 -24.01
CA VAL A 52 41.55 -6.47 -22.97
C VAL A 52 40.99 -5.58 -21.86
N LEU A 53 41.71 -4.52 -21.49
CA LEU A 53 41.23 -3.51 -20.55
C LEU A 53 39.96 -2.82 -21.08
N ASN A 54 39.95 -2.43 -22.36
CA ASN A 54 38.77 -1.81 -22.96
C ASN A 54 37.56 -2.77 -22.99
N LEU A 55 37.77 -4.06 -23.31
CA LEU A 55 36.70 -5.07 -23.27
C LEU A 55 36.13 -5.24 -21.85
N PHE A 56 36.99 -5.23 -20.84
CA PHE A 56 36.58 -5.30 -19.43
C PHE A 56 35.79 -4.05 -19.01
N LEU A 57 36.24 -2.85 -19.40
CA LEU A 57 35.53 -1.59 -19.15
C LEU A 57 34.18 -1.54 -19.90
N LEU A 58 34.09 -2.12 -21.10
CA LEU A 58 32.84 -2.24 -21.84
C LEU A 58 31.88 -3.21 -21.14
N ALA A 59 32.37 -4.36 -20.67
CA ALA A 59 31.57 -5.32 -19.93
C ALA A 59 31.01 -4.73 -18.62
N ILE A 60 31.83 -4.04 -17.82
CA ILE A 60 31.36 -3.42 -16.57
C ILE A 60 30.37 -2.28 -16.83
N SER A 61 30.60 -1.47 -17.88
CA SER A 61 29.64 -0.42 -18.26
C SER A 61 28.33 -1.00 -18.79
N PHE A 62 28.35 -2.13 -19.50
CA PHE A 62 27.15 -2.84 -19.94
C PHE A 62 26.35 -3.39 -18.76
N ILE A 63 27.02 -4.02 -17.79
CA ILE A 63 26.39 -4.49 -16.55
C ILE A 63 25.80 -3.32 -15.77
N GLY A 64 26.54 -2.21 -15.64
CA GLY A 64 26.06 -0.99 -15.00
C GLY A 64 24.82 -0.42 -15.68
N ARG A 65 24.79 -0.37 -17.01
CA ARG A 65 23.62 0.05 -17.79
C ARG A 65 22.42 -0.87 -17.59
N LEU A 66 22.64 -2.19 -17.56
CA LEU A 66 21.59 -3.18 -17.30
C LEU A 66 20.99 -3.02 -15.90
N LEU A 67 21.83 -2.90 -14.88
CA LEU A 67 21.38 -2.68 -13.50
C LEU A 67 20.61 -1.37 -13.36
N PHE A 68 21.12 -0.29 -13.97
CA PHE A 68 20.44 0.98 -13.99
C PHE A 68 19.08 0.90 -14.71
N ALA A 69 19.02 0.21 -15.86
CA ALA A 69 17.77 0.02 -16.61
C ALA A 69 16.73 -0.77 -15.81
N ILE A 70 17.12 -1.85 -15.12
CA ILE A 70 16.23 -2.63 -14.27
C ILE A 70 15.72 -1.78 -13.10
N LEU A 71 16.62 -1.07 -12.41
CA LEU A 71 16.24 -0.17 -11.31
C LEU A 71 15.27 0.90 -11.79
N PHE A 72 15.56 1.53 -12.92
CA PHE A 72 14.71 2.55 -13.52
C PHE A 72 13.32 1.99 -13.87
N MET A 73 13.26 0.78 -14.44
CA MET A 73 12.01 0.10 -14.76
C MET A 73 11.17 -0.19 -13.50
N VAL A 74 11.80 -0.66 -12.41
CA VAL A 74 11.10 -0.92 -11.14
C VAL A 74 10.53 0.37 -10.56
N VAL A 75 11.29 1.46 -10.57
CA VAL A 75 10.83 2.77 -10.08
C VAL A 75 9.67 3.30 -10.92
N GLN A 76 9.77 3.22 -12.25
CA GLN A 76 8.71 3.63 -13.16
C GLN A 76 7.43 2.79 -12.96
N PHE A 77 7.58 1.47 -12.82
CA PHE A 77 6.45 0.59 -12.59
C PHE A 77 5.76 0.88 -11.25
N GLY A 78 6.54 1.15 -10.19
CA GLY A 78 6.01 1.59 -8.91
C GLY A 78 5.25 2.92 -8.99
N ALA A 79 5.79 3.90 -9.74
CA ALA A 79 5.12 5.18 -9.97
C ALA A 79 3.81 5.03 -10.78
N LEU A 80 3.81 4.18 -11.80
CA LEU A 80 2.62 3.87 -12.59
C LEU A 80 1.54 3.23 -11.71
N PHE A 81 1.91 2.24 -10.90
CA PHE A 81 0.99 1.57 -9.99
C PHE A 81 0.40 2.55 -8.97
N TRP A 82 1.22 3.46 -8.44
CA TRP A 82 0.75 4.54 -7.56
C TRP A 82 -0.27 5.46 -8.24
N PHE A 83 -0.08 5.78 -9.52
CA PHE A 83 -1.02 6.60 -10.28
C PHE A 83 -2.35 5.87 -10.53
N ILE A 84 -2.30 4.60 -10.94
CA ILE A 84 -3.47 3.76 -11.20
C ILE A 84 -4.29 3.49 -9.91
N SER A 85 -3.65 3.46 -8.75
CA SER A 85 -4.30 3.26 -7.46
C SER A 85 -5.16 4.47 -7.01
N ARG A 86 -4.99 5.66 -7.62
CA ARG A 86 -5.77 6.85 -7.23
C ARG A 86 -7.19 6.79 -7.79
N THR A 87 -8.18 6.72 -6.91
CA THR A 87 -9.58 6.98 -7.26
C THR A 87 -9.82 8.48 -7.43
N ARG A 88 -10.67 8.85 -8.40
CA ARG A 88 -11.19 10.22 -8.52
C ARG A 88 -12.18 10.44 -7.38
N THR A 89 -11.75 11.18 -6.36
CA THR A 89 -12.59 11.55 -5.23
C THR A 89 -12.89 13.04 -5.31
N VAL A 90 -14.17 13.42 -5.27
CA VAL A 90 -14.57 14.81 -5.13
C VAL A 90 -14.61 15.11 -3.63
N VAL A 91 -13.95 16.19 -3.21
CA VAL A 91 -13.95 16.64 -1.82
C VAL A 91 -14.46 18.06 -1.79
N VAL A 92 -15.49 18.31 -0.98
CA VAL A 92 -16.01 19.65 -0.68
C VAL A 92 -15.78 19.89 0.79
N LYS A 93 -15.10 20.99 1.11
CA LYS A 93 -14.78 21.37 2.49
C LYS A 93 -15.85 22.34 3.01
N PRO A 94 -16.01 22.46 4.34
CA PRO A 94 -16.85 23.52 4.92
C PRO A 94 -16.34 24.90 4.47
N GLY A 95 -17.23 25.76 4.00
CA GLY A 95 -16.90 27.11 3.51
C GLY A 95 -16.37 27.18 2.08
N ASP A 96 -16.43 26.09 1.31
CA ASP A 96 -16.13 26.06 -0.13
C ASP A 96 -17.34 26.58 -0.94
N ASP A 97 -17.12 27.28 -2.05
CA ASP A 97 -18.19 27.83 -2.91
C ASP A 97 -19.13 26.75 -3.49
N LYS A 98 -18.67 25.51 -3.49
CA LYS A 98 -19.41 24.32 -3.96
C LYS A 98 -20.29 23.68 -2.89
N GLN A 99 -20.31 24.24 -1.68
CA GLN A 99 -21.16 23.75 -0.59
C GLN A 99 -22.63 23.99 -0.95
N VAL A 100 -23.42 22.94 -0.85
CA VAL A 100 -24.86 22.95 -1.07
C VAL A 100 -25.51 22.77 0.29
N THR A 101 -26.59 23.47 0.58
CA THR A 101 -27.32 23.37 1.86
C THR A 101 -28.74 22.82 1.66
N PHE A 102 -29.53 22.69 2.73
CA PHE A 102 -30.91 22.25 2.58
C PHE A 102 -31.82 23.23 1.86
N ASP A 103 -31.45 24.51 1.78
CA ASP A 103 -32.21 25.52 1.04
C ASP A 103 -32.15 25.28 -0.48
N ASP A 104 -31.09 24.62 -0.95
CA ASP A 104 -30.88 24.27 -2.36
C ASP A 104 -31.53 22.92 -2.74
N TYR A 105 -32.17 22.23 -1.79
CA TYR A 105 -32.72 20.89 -2.01
C TYR A 105 -34.23 20.93 -2.27
N TRP A 106 -34.63 20.68 -3.54
CA TRP A 106 -36.04 20.66 -3.98
C TRP A 106 -36.75 19.30 -3.83
N GLY A 107 -36.18 18.36 -3.07
CA GLY A 107 -36.75 17.01 -2.95
C GLY A 107 -37.85 16.87 -1.89
N GLN A 108 -38.13 15.63 -1.50
CA GLN A 108 -39.27 15.32 -0.62
C GLN A 108 -39.10 15.89 0.82
N PRO A 109 -40.07 16.68 1.33
CA PRO A 109 -39.99 17.27 2.68
C PRO A 109 -39.96 16.24 3.82
N ALA A 110 -40.63 15.11 3.64
CA ALA A 110 -40.64 14.03 4.64
C ALA A 110 -39.24 13.43 4.82
N LEU A 111 -38.52 13.20 3.72
CA LEU A 111 -37.14 12.72 3.73
C LEU A 111 -36.20 13.75 4.37
N LEU A 112 -36.39 15.04 4.05
CA LEU A 112 -35.62 16.13 4.67
C LEU A 112 -35.79 16.14 6.19
N LYS A 113 -37.00 15.94 6.71
CA LYS A 113 -37.28 15.89 8.14
C LYS A 113 -36.55 14.73 8.82
N LEU A 114 -36.58 13.54 8.22
CA LEU A 114 -35.84 12.37 8.72
C LEU A 114 -34.33 12.62 8.76
N VAL A 115 -33.80 13.17 7.67
CA VAL A 115 -32.38 13.47 7.54
C VAL A 115 -31.91 14.54 8.53
N LYS A 116 -32.71 15.59 8.75
CA LYS A 116 -32.45 16.62 9.78
C LYS A 116 -32.39 16.01 11.18
N GLN A 117 -33.31 15.09 11.49
CA GLN A 117 -33.26 14.34 12.75
C GLN A 117 -31.97 13.52 12.84
N TRP A 118 -31.58 12.84 11.77
CA TRP A 118 -30.32 12.10 11.72
C TRP A 118 -29.08 12.96 11.94
N ILE A 119 -29.01 14.15 11.34
CA ILE A 119 -27.89 15.08 11.56
C ILE A 119 -27.87 15.56 13.02
N SER A 120 -29.02 15.82 13.63
CA SER A 120 -29.09 16.21 15.05
C SER A 120 -28.50 15.13 15.97
N LEU A 121 -28.65 13.85 15.62
CA LEU A 121 -28.06 12.73 16.35
C LEU A 121 -26.54 12.64 16.17
N LEU A 122 -25.99 13.15 15.06
CA LEU A 122 -24.54 13.21 14.84
C LEU A 122 -23.86 14.32 15.65
N GLY A 123 -24.58 15.39 15.99
CA GLY A 123 -24.04 16.53 16.71
C GLY A 123 -23.73 16.28 18.19
N ASP A 124 -24.55 15.47 18.88
CA ASP A 124 -24.46 15.27 20.34
C ASP A 124 -24.13 13.81 20.70
N ARG A 125 -23.03 13.32 20.11
CA ARG A 125 -22.66 11.89 20.15
C ARG A 125 -22.51 11.35 21.57
N ASP A 126 -21.86 12.11 22.45
CA ASP A 126 -21.53 11.65 23.80
C ASP A 126 -22.79 11.51 24.65
N LYS A 127 -23.72 12.49 24.58
CA LYS A 127 -25.02 12.39 25.25
C LYS A 127 -25.85 11.22 24.74
N PHE A 128 -25.80 10.92 23.43
CA PHE A 128 -26.54 9.79 22.87
C PHE A 128 -26.03 8.44 23.40
N VAL A 129 -24.71 8.32 23.58
CA VAL A 129 -24.09 7.12 24.18
C VAL A 129 -24.37 7.02 25.68
N GLU A 130 -24.34 8.14 26.41
CA GLU A 130 -24.70 8.19 27.84
C GLU A 130 -26.15 7.73 28.10
N MET A 131 -27.07 8.03 27.19
CA MET A 131 -28.46 7.56 27.24
C MET A 131 -28.63 6.08 26.84
N GLY A 132 -27.55 5.35 26.57
CA GLY A 132 -27.56 3.94 26.18
C GLY A 132 -27.91 3.71 24.70
N GLY A 133 -27.91 4.76 23.88
CA GLY A 133 -28.19 4.67 22.45
C GLY A 133 -27.03 4.10 21.64
N GLN A 134 -27.34 3.32 20.59
CA GLN A 134 -26.36 2.89 19.60
C GLN A 134 -26.29 3.88 18.44
N TYR A 135 -25.08 4.33 18.10
CA TYR A 135 -24.85 5.21 16.97
C TYR A 135 -25.16 4.48 15.66
N ILE A 136 -25.85 5.17 14.75
CA ILE A 136 -26.19 4.60 13.45
C ILE A 136 -25.04 4.89 12.46
N ASN A 137 -24.56 3.85 11.79
CA ASN A 137 -23.28 3.85 11.06
C ASN A 137 -23.35 4.09 9.55
N GLY A 138 -24.50 4.53 9.04
CA GLY A 138 -24.62 4.80 7.61
C GLY A 138 -26.07 5.00 7.21
N LEU A 139 -26.25 5.66 6.06
CA LEU A 139 -27.53 5.90 5.44
C LEU A 139 -27.47 5.32 4.03
N MET A 140 -28.45 4.48 3.67
CA MET A 140 -28.62 3.99 2.31
C MET A 140 -29.76 4.78 1.66
N LEU A 141 -29.45 5.46 0.57
CA LEU A 141 -30.43 6.18 -0.23
C LEU A 141 -30.76 5.33 -1.46
N PHE A 142 -32.02 4.90 -1.59
CA PHE A 142 -32.49 4.10 -2.73
C PHE A 142 -33.71 4.75 -3.39
N GLY A 143 -33.84 4.58 -4.70
CA GLY A 143 -34.97 5.05 -5.49
C GLY A 143 -34.58 5.30 -6.95
N GLU A 144 -35.53 5.71 -7.78
CA GLU A 144 -35.34 6.00 -9.21
C GLU A 144 -34.25 7.06 -9.47
N PRO A 145 -33.56 7.03 -10.62
CA PRO A 145 -32.59 8.06 -10.97
C PRO A 145 -33.26 9.44 -11.04
N GLY A 146 -32.52 10.50 -10.66
CA GLY A 146 -33.05 11.87 -10.69
C GLY A 146 -33.82 12.32 -9.45
N THR A 147 -34.02 11.48 -8.43
CA THR A 147 -34.73 11.86 -7.18
C THR A 147 -33.90 12.69 -6.19
N GLY A 148 -32.71 13.18 -6.58
CA GLY A 148 -31.90 14.07 -5.75
C GLY A 148 -31.09 13.39 -4.63
N LYS A 149 -30.87 12.06 -4.68
CA LYS A 149 -30.07 11.32 -3.69
C LYS A 149 -28.68 11.93 -3.45
N THR A 150 -27.93 12.15 -4.52
CA THR A 150 -26.58 12.75 -4.47
C THR A 150 -26.63 14.22 -4.00
N LEU A 151 -27.69 14.96 -4.36
CA LEU A 151 -27.88 16.34 -3.93
C LEU A 151 -28.17 16.43 -2.43
N LEU A 152 -29.05 15.55 -1.92
CA LEU A 152 -29.38 15.44 -0.50
C LEU A 152 -28.13 15.13 0.32
N ALA A 153 -27.28 14.20 -0.12
CA ALA A 153 -26.05 13.87 0.59
C ALA A 153 -25.06 15.05 0.68
N LYS A 154 -24.98 15.88 -0.37
CA LYS A 154 -24.19 17.14 -0.35
C LYS A 154 -24.81 18.16 0.59
N ALA A 155 -26.12 18.36 0.51
CA ALA A 155 -26.88 19.26 1.37
C ALA A 155 -26.74 18.91 2.86
N MET A 156 -26.74 17.62 3.19
CA MET A 156 -26.51 17.13 4.55
C MET A 156 -25.15 17.54 5.12
N ALA A 157 -24.08 17.40 4.33
CA ALA A 157 -22.76 17.81 4.76
C ALA A 157 -22.64 19.33 4.87
N GLY A 158 -23.31 20.04 3.95
CA GLY A 158 -23.44 21.49 3.97
C GLY A 158 -24.07 22.01 5.25
N GLU A 159 -25.26 21.50 5.59
CA GLU A 159 -26.00 21.86 6.79
C GLU A 159 -25.23 21.52 8.07
N ALA A 160 -24.60 20.36 8.11
CA ALA A 160 -23.82 19.94 9.27
C ALA A 160 -22.48 20.69 9.40
N GLY A 161 -22.06 21.45 8.39
CA GLY A 161 -20.80 22.19 8.40
C GLY A 161 -19.56 21.28 8.39
N ILE A 162 -19.65 20.09 7.79
CA ILE A 162 -18.59 19.07 7.80
C ILE A 162 -18.10 18.74 6.39
N ALA A 163 -16.93 18.12 6.29
CA ALA A 163 -16.38 17.75 5.00
C ALA A 163 -17.25 16.69 4.28
N PHE A 164 -17.44 16.88 2.98
CA PHE A 164 -18.07 15.92 2.09
C PHE A 164 -17.03 15.31 1.16
N MET A 165 -16.95 13.98 1.14
CA MET A 165 -16.13 13.24 0.20
C MET A 165 -17.00 12.27 -0.59
N SER A 166 -17.02 12.39 -1.92
CA SER A 166 -17.71 11.43 -2.79
C SER A 166 -16.78 10.68 -3.70
N VAL A 167 -17.17 9.44 -4.00
CA VAL A 167 -16.53 8.56 -4.98
C VAL A 167 -17.62 7.81 -5.74
N GLU A 168 -17.38 7.57 -7.01
CA GLU A 168 -18.23 6.71 -7.84
C GLU A 168 -17.88 5.25 -7.59
N GLY A 169 -18.89 4.40 -7.39
CA GLY A 169 -18.73 2.97 -7.08
C GLY A 169 -17.92 2.23 -8.15
N SER A 170 -18.19 2.54 -9.42
CA SER A 170 -17.43 2.05 -10.58
C SER A 170 -15.92 2.34 -10.46
N GLY A 171 -15.54 3.43 -9.79
CA GLY A 171 -14.16 3.85 -9.60
C GLY A 171 -13.34 2.92 -8.70
N PHE A 172 -13.99 2.07 -7.91
CA PHE A 172 -13.32 1.04 -7.11
C PHE A 172 -12.87 -0.16 -7.93
N ARG A 173 -13.54 -0.46 -9.05
CA ARG A 173 -13.17 -1.58 -9.92
C ARG A 173 -11.80 -1.30 -10.57
N GLY A 174 -10.88 -2.25 -10.47
CA GLY A 174 -9.49 -2.14 -10.87
C GLY A 174 -9.12 -3.04 -12.03
N MET A 175 -8.02 -2.73 -12.71
CA MET A 175 -7.46 -3.58 -13.77
C MET A 175 -6.76 -4.84 -13.21
N PHE A 176 -6.37 -4.81 -11.94
CA PHE A 176 -5.60 -5.86 -11.29
C PHE A 176 -6.26 -6.31 -9.99
N TRP A 177 -6.15 -7.60 -9.69
CA TRP A 177 -6.69 -8.18 -8.46
C TRP A 177 -6.05 -7.53 -7.22
N GLY A 178 -6.88 -7.20 -6.23
CA GLY A 178 -6.43 -6.56 -4.99
C GLY A 178 -6.24 -5.03 -5.08
N MET A 179 -6.37 -4.41 -6.25
CA MET A 179 -6.40 -2.94 -6.32
C MET A 179 -7.68 -2.35 -5.69
N ASP A 180 -8.79 -3.06 -5.79
CA ASP A 180 -10.11 -2.57 -5.36
C ASP A 180 -10.14 -2.37 -3.84
N THR A 181 -9.58 -3.34 -3.10
CA THR A 181 -9.42 -3.26 -1.65
C THR A 181 -8.46 -2.15 -1.26
N LEU A 182 -7.34 -1.98 -1.99
CA LEU A 182 -6.39 -0.89 -1.75
C LEU A 182 -7.03 0.48 -1.95
N LYS A 183 -7.84 0.64 -3.01
CA LYS A 183 -8.61 1.87 -3.29
C LYS A 183 -9.61 2.15 -2.18
N MET A 184 -10.37 1.15 -1.72
CA MET A 184 -11.32 1.29 -0.61
C MET A 184 -10.63 1.68 0.70
N MET A 185 -9.54 1.00 1.05
CA MET A 185 -8.74 1.35 2.22
C MET A 185 -8.20 2.79 2.13
N THR A 186 -7.76 3.21 0.95
CA THR A 186 -7.24 4.58 0.73
C THR A 186 -8.35 5.61 0.84
N PHE A 187 -9.55 5.34 0.29
CA PHE A 187 -10.73 6.17 0.44
C PHE A 187 -11.11 6.36 1.91
N VAL A 188 -11.24 5.27 2.66
CA VAL A 188 -11.55 5.32 4.11
C VAL A 188 -10.47 6.05 4.89
N LYS A 189 -9.18 5.83 4.59
CA LYS A 189 -8.07 6.57 5.22
C LYS A 189 -8.15 8.07 4.97
N LYS A 190 -8.50 8.50 3.76
CA LYS A 190 -8.69 9.92 3.41
C LYS A 190 -9.92 10.51 4.13
N ALA A 191 -11.05 9.82 4.13
CA ALA A 191 -12.25 10.25 4.85
C ALA A 191 -11.99 10.42 6.36
N ARG A 192 -11.30 9.46 6.99
CA ARG A 192 -10.86 9.57 8.40
C ARG A 192 -9.91 10.72 8.65
N LYS A 193 -9.07 11.09 7.68
CA LYS A 193 -8.21 12.27 7.79
C LYS A 193 -9.04 13.55 7.81
N LEU A 194 -10.00 13.70 6.89
CA LEU A 194 -10.92 14.84 6.86
C LEU A 194 -11.78 14.92 8.13
N ALA A 195 -12.28 13.78 8.62
CA ALA A 195 -13.05 13.75 9.86
C ALA A 195 -12.24 14.27 11.07
N ARG A 196 -10.94 13.97 11.14
CA ARG A 196 -10.08 14.53 12.21
C ARG A 196 -9.81 16.04 12.05
N GLU A 197 -9.88 16.56 10.84
CA GLU A 197 -9.61 17.98 10.54
C GLU A 197 -10.86 18.86 10.75
N TYR A 198 -12.04 18.36 10.38
CA TYR A 198 -13.31 19.10 10.42
C TYR A 198 -14.31 18.55 11.46
N GLY A 199 -13.85 17.73 12.41
CA GLY A 199 -14.67 17.07 13.44
C GLY A 199 -15.42 15.82 12.93
N ALA A 200 -16.03 15.90 11.75
CA ALA A 200 -16.64 14.75 11.07
C ALA A 200 -16.52 14.85 9.54
N CYS A 201 -16.88 13.78 8.84
CA CYS A 201 -16.87 13.71 7.38
C CYS A 201 -17.97 12.78 6.90
N ILE A 202 -18.76 13.22 5.91
CA ILE A 202 -19.67 12.34 5.16
C ILE A 202 -18.89 11.74 4.00
N ALA A 203 -18.77 10.42 3.99
CA ALA A 203 -18.17 9.65 2.90
C ALA A 203 -19.28 9.01 2.06
N TYR A 204 -19.55 9.59 0.89
CA TYR A 204 -20.60 9.16 -0.03
C TYR A 204 -20.04 8.26 -1.13
N ILE A 205 -20.68 7.13 -1.37
CA ILE A 205 -20.38 6.22 -2.47
C ILE A 205 -21.60 6.23 -3.39
N ASP A 206 -21.45 6.80 -4.58
CA ASP A 206 -22.50 6.77 -5.61
C ASP A 206 -22.45 5.44 -6.37
N GLU A 207 -23.57 5.00 -6.94
CA GLU A 207 -23.62 3.80 -7.80
C GLU A 207 -22.90 2.57 -7.19
N ILE A 208 -23.19 2.27 -5.93
CA ILE A 208 -22.55 1.16 -5.20
C ILE A 208 -22.84 -0.22 -5.84
N ASP A 209 -23.94 -0.33 -6.57
CA ASP A 209 -24.29 -1.51 -7.36
C ASP A 209 -23.24 -1.84 -8.44
N ALA A 210 -22.47 -0.85 -8.91
CA ALA A 210 -21.37 -1.07 -9.85
C ALA A 210 -20.14 -1.78 -9.23
N VAL A 211 -20.08 -1.93 -7.90
CA VAL A 211 -18.97 -2.60 -7.19
C VAL A 211 -19.14 -4.14 -7.20
N GLY A 212 -20.34 -4.64 -7.51
CA GLY A 212 -20.65 -6.08 -7.59
C GLY A 212 -20.01 -6.83 -8.74
#